data_AF-A0A0B5HFF9-F1
#
_entry.id   AF-A0A0B5HFF9-F1
#
_cell.length_a   1.000
_cell.length_b   1.000
_cell.length_c   1.000
_cell.angle_alpha   90.00
_cell.angle_beta   90.00
_cell.angle_gamma   90.00
#
_symmetry.space_group_name_H-M   'P 1'
#
loop_
_entity.id
_entity.type
_entity.pdbx_description
1 polymer ?
#
loop_
_entity_poly.entity_id
_entity_poly.type
_entity_poly.pdbx_seq_one_letter_code
_entity_poly.pdbx_strand_id
1 'polypeptide(L)'
;MPNDSVAEFDNAMKSPAKWAFNLEKPAQGQHLKKEHSKPAFDYAPIKTGIEELMTIVVQKKKASVKEIASSLGWSQKQVEEVAKVLEKQGVVDVVYPASVISSPSVVLLKELQIEPQEKVDGLVLQQYDFFADFIPVHATLFKSRKENSTIYEIKTPFVGPYTHAFLEQLREEIAEKIPVELAEITDEKKSIQLKEKFFNVSKQELQAHIPGIDEKNLNLLAGRLLHSMYGLGRIELLMADNSLEEIAINSSKTPVTVYHRVFGWASSNIYLESEEKIANFASQIGRKVGREITTLNPILDAHLITGDRVNATLFPVSSSGNTITIRRFSRRPWTIVDFIGEKHTMSIEMAALLWMAMHYEMSVLIAGGTASGKTSTLNSLCAFIPAYHRIISIEDVREIMLPSYMRWNWVPLTTRNPNPEGLGEVGMLDLLHSSLRMRPDRIILGEMRRQREAEVLFEAMHTGHSVYSTIHADSGQQVLRRLIEPPINVPPLEVEALDLILVQFRDRRTNLRRTYEIAELESGVSAEQLAVNTIYRWRPREDDWDKVNEPSKLIQNLNLHTGLTQKEIGEDVFSRAKILEWMLDNRISEMDQVGAIMRLFYSEPDSIMAAAEKGVSPKRFLGLEQ
;
A
#
# COMPACT_ATOMS: atom_id res chain seq x y z
N MET A 1 54.43 14.67 30.38
CA MET A 1 53.90 16.01 30.65
C MET A 1 54.71 17.04 29.87
N PRO A 2 54.06 18.06 29.29
CA PRO A 2 52.63 18.10 29.01
C PRO A 2 52.31 18.79 27.66
N ASN A 3 51.08 18.89 27.16
CA ASN A 3 49.83 18.14 27.31
C ASN A 3 48.88 18.50 26.14
N ASP A 4 49.40 18.99 25.01
CA ASP A 4 48.56 19.84 24.14
C ASP A 4 47.84 19.07 23.02
N SER A 5 48.32 17.89 22.61
CA SER A 5 47.73 17.15 21.48
C SER A 5 46.55 16.23 21.84
N VAL A 6 46.35 15.93 23.14
CA VAL A 6 45.17 15.19 23.62
C VAL A 6 44.01 16.15 23.93
N ALA A 7 44.33 17.41 24.29
CA ALA A 7 43.34 18.44 24.57
C ALA A 7 42.66 19.00 23.31
N GLU A 8 43.36 19.07 22.17
CA GLU A 8 42.76 19.51 20.89
C GLU A 8 41.83 18.46 20.27
N PHE A 9 42.10 17.17 20.47
CA PHE A 9 41.24 16.08 20.00
C PHE A 9 39.97 15.94 20.87
N ASP A 10 40.10 16.12 22.18
CA ASP A 10 38.94 16.18 23.10
C ASP A 10 38.06 17.41 22.83
N ASN A 11 38.62 18.56 22.40
CA ASN A 11 37.85 19.77 22.13
C ASN A 11 37.03 19.73 20.82
N ALA A 12 37.44 18.94 19.83
CA ALA A 12 36.68 18.77 18.58
C ALA A 12 35.43 17.88 18.77
N MET A 13 35.48 16.93 19.72
CA MET A 13 34.38 16.02 20.06
C MET A 13 33.49 16.52 21.21
N LYS A 14 33.99 17.43 22.09
CA LYS A 14 33.26 17.93 23.27
C LYS A 14 32.55 19.28 23.08
N SER A 15 32.20 19.67 21.86
CA SER A 15 31.36 20.86 21.61
C SER A 15 29.91 20.50 21.27
N PRO A 16 29.07 20.07 22.24
CA PRO A 16 27.62 20.05 22.05
C PRO A 16 27.01 21.47 21.92
N ALA A 17 27.81 22.52 22.09
CA ALA A 17 27.34 23.91 22.15
C ALA A 17 27.26 24.66 20.81
N LYS A 18 27.57 24.03 19.66
CA LYS A 18 27.34 24.62 18.33
C LYS A 18 26.06 24.14 17.64
N TRP A 19 25.36 23.17 18.23
CA TRP A 19 24.05 22.70 17.77
C TRP A 19 22.90 23.22 18.65
N ALA A 20 23.04 24.44 19.18
CA ALA A 20 21.87 25.20 19.58
C ALA A 20 21.12 25.61 18.31
N PHE A 21 20.37 24.66 17.74
CA PHE A 21 19.38 24.94 16.73
C PHE A 21 18.39 25.96 17.34
N ASN A 22 18.46 27.18 16.85
CA ASN A 22 17.29 28.03 16.73
C ASN A 22 16.39 27.41 15.64
N LEU A 23 15.94 26.17 15.89
CA LEU A 23 14.65 25.74 15.38
C LEU A 23 13.68 26.66 16.11
N GLU A 24 13.15 27.66 15.42
CA GLU A 24 11.84 28.15 15.80
C GLU A 24 11.00 26.90 16.06
N LYS A 25 10.62 26.71 17.33
CA LYS A 25 9.78 25.60 17.76
C LYS A 25 8.72 25.43 16.67
N PRO A 26 8.57 24.25 16.02
CA PRO A 26 7.38 24.04 15.21
C PRO A 26 6.24 24.34 16.16
N ALA A 27 5.45 25.37 15.82
CA ALA A 27 4.44 25.91 16.71
C ALA A 27 3.70 24.72 17.33
N GLN A 28 3.85 24.55 18.65
CA GLN A 28 3.07 23.58 19.40
C GLN A 28 1.62 23.93 19.12
N GLY A 29 0.93 23.04 18.40
CA GLY A 29 -0.35 23.34 17.80
C GLY A 29 -0.22 24.05 16.45
N GLN A 30 0.38 23.40 15.45
CA GLN A 30 -0.26 23.47 14.13
C GLN A 30 -1.64 22.83 14.31
N HIS A 31 -2.60 23.66 14.70
CA HIS A 31 -3.96 23.51 14.22
C HIS A 31 -3.82 23.08 12.77
N LEU A 32 -4.22 21.83 12.48
CA LEU A 32 -4.59 21.42 11.14
C LEU A 32 -5.29 22.62 10.54
N LYS A 33 -4.62 23.34 9.63
CA LYS A 33 -5.27 24.43 8.93
C LYS A 33 -6.50 23.76 8.34
N LYS A 34 -7.67 24.20 8.78
CA LYS A 34 -8.95 23.83 8.19
C LYS A 34 -8.96 24.42 6.79
N GLU A 35 -8.16 23.87 5.90
CA GLU A 35 -8.36 24.04 4.48
C GLU A 35 -9.59 23.19 4.18
N HIS A 36 -10.75 23.83 4.29
CA HIS A 36 -11.92 23.43 3.52
C HIS A 36 -11.54 23.62 2.05
N SER A 37 -10.76 22.68 1.51
CA SER A 37 -10.50 22.61 0.09
C SER A 37 -11.87 22.43 -0.57
N LYS A 38 -12.25 23.37 -1.43
CA LYS A 38 -13.39 23.14 -2.32
C LYS A 38 -13.09 21.87 -3.10
N PRO A 39 -14.09 20.99 -3.33
CA PRO A 39 -13.88 19.79 -4.11
C PRO A 39 -13.23 20.17 -5.45
N ALA A 40 -12.15 19.47 -5.78
CA ALA A 40 -11.38 19.70 -6.99
C ALA A 40 -12.19 19.36 -8.25
N PHE A 41 -13.26 18.57 -8.09
CA PHE A 41 -14.12 18.10 -9.16
C PHE A 41 -15.56 18.56 -8.99
N ASP A 42 -16.24 18.72 -10.12
CA ASP A 42 -17.68 18.88 -10.15
C ASP A 42 -18.36 17.52 -9.90
N TYR A 43 -19.08 17.44 -8.78
CA TYR A 43 -19.88 16.29 -8.35
C TYR A 43 -21.37 16.47 -8.68
N ALA A 44 -21.70 17.38 -9.61
CA ALA A 44 -23.06 17.54 -10.12
C ALA A 44 -23.65 16.19 -10.60
N PRO A 45 -24.98 16.03 -10.52
CA PRO A 45 -25.68 14.91 -11.12
C PRO A 45 -25.28 14.70 -12.58
N ILE A 46 -24.98 13.44 -12.93
CA ILE A 46 -24.74 13.05 -14.31
C ILE A 46 -26.04 13.24 -15.07
N LYS A 47 -26.01 14.09 -16.09
CA LYS A 47 -27.13 14.28 -17.02
C LYS A 47 -27.06 13.19 -18.07
N THR A 48 -28.06 12.34 -18.11
CA THR A 48 -28.24 11.32 -19.15
C THR A 48 -29.57 11.57 -19.85
N GLY A 49 -29.65 11.25 -21.15
CA GLY A 49 -30.94 11.30 -21.85
C GLY A 49 -31.95 10.25 -21.37
N ILE A 50 -31.51 9.25 -20.58
CA ILE A 50 -32.38 8.25 -19.93
C ILE A 50 -33.26 8.93 -18.88
N GLU A 51 -32.69 9.85 -18.10
CA GLU A 51 -33.42 10.52 -17.03
C GLU A 51 -34.41 11.53 -17.60
N GLU A 52 -34.06 12.19 -18.70
CA GLU A 52 -34.95 13.06 -19.46
C GLU A 52 -36.08 12.27 -20.12
N LEU A 53 -35.80 11.10 -20.71
CA LEU A 53 -36.79 10.17 -21.23
C LEU A 53 -37.79 9.78 -20.14
N MET A 54 -37.29 9.33 -18.99
CA MET A 54 -38.13 8.86 -17.90
C MET A 54 -38.91 10.00 -17.26
N THR A 55 -38.40 11.24 -17.26
CA THR A 55 -39.16 12.42 -16.82
C THR A 55 -40.42 12.61 -17.67
N ILE A 56 -40.33 12.43 -19.00
CA ILE A 56 -41.50 12.52 -19.91
C ILE A 56 -42.50 11.39 -19.62
N VAL A 57 -41.99 10.16 -19.45
CA VAL A 57 -42.82 8.96 -19.20
C VAL A 57 -43.52 9.04 -17.85
N VAL A 58 -42.84 9.50 -16.80
CA VAL A 58 -43.40 9.69 -15.45
C VAL A 58 -44.52 10.74 -15.45
N GLN A 59 -44.31 11.89 -16.10
CA GLN A 59 -45.32 12.95 -16.16
C GLN A 59 -46.59 12.51 -16.89
N LYS A 60 -46.45 11.75 -17.99
CA LYS A 60 -47.59 11.35 -18.83
C LYS A 60 -48.18 9.99 -18.45
N LYS A 61 -47.50 9.19 -17.62
CA LYS A 61 -47.74 7.75 -17.34
C LYS A 61 -47.67 6.82 -18.57
N LYS A 62 -47.95 7.33 -19.77
CA LYS A 62 -47.82 6.68 -21.07
C LYS A 62 -47.43 7.74 -22.10
N ALA A 63 -46.33 7.53 -22.81
CA ALA A 63 -45.85 8.43 -23.86
C ALA A 63 -45.51 7.67 -25.14
N SER A 64 -45.82 8.23 -26.32
CA SER A 64 -45.46 7.60 -27.59
C SER A 64 -43.95 7.72 -27.84
N VAL A 65 -43.34 6.69 -28.43
CA VAL A 65 -41.92 6.66 -28.79
C VAL A 65 -41.56 7.84 -29.70
N LYS A 66 -42.46 8.20 -30.63
CA LYS A 66 -42.28 9.33 -31.54
C LYS A 66 -42.21 10.67 -30.79
N GLU A 67 -43.04 10.88 -29.78
CA GLU A 67 -43.02 12.09 -28.95
C GLU A 67 -41.73 12.19 -28.15
N ILE A 68 -41.32 11.10 -27.49
CA ILE A 68 -40.08 11.04 -26.71
C ILE A 68 -38.86 11.33 -27.61
N ALA A 69 -38.79 10.66 -28.77
CA ALA A 69 -37.72 10.82 -29.75
C ALA A 69 -37.60 12.28 -30.21
N SER A 70 -38.73 12.92 -30.50
CA SER A 70 -38.77 14.33 -30.93
C SER A 70 -38.31 15.29 -29.83
N SER A 71 -38.65 14.99 -28.57
CA SER A 71 -38.28 15.83 -27.42
C SER A 71 -36.79 15.75 -27.06
N LEU A 72 -36.17 14.59 -27.24
CA LEU A 72 -34.76 14.35 -26.90
C LEU A 72 -33.80 14.52 -28.09
N GLY A 73 -34.34 14.72 -29.31
CA GLY A 73 -33.55 14.70 -30.54
C GLY A 73 -32.98 13.32 -30.88
N TRP A 74 -33.61 12.25 -30.39
CA TRP A 74 -33.20 10.87 -30.63
C TRP A 74 -33.97 10.26 -31.80
N SER A 75 -33.47 9.16 -32.36
CA SER A 75 -34.25 8.31 -33.26
C SER A 75 -35.27 7.48 -32.47
N GLN A 76 -36.39 7.11 -33.10
CA GLN A 76 -37.39 6.23 -32.47
C GLN A 76 -36.78 4.89 -32.04
N LYS A 77 -35.83 4.36 -32.82
CA LYS A 77 -35.10 3.13 -32.52
C LYS A 77 -34.32 3.23 -31.21
N GLN A 78 -33.61 4.33 -30.98
CA GLN A 78 -32.84 4.54 -29.75
C GLN A 78 -33.74 4.61 -28.51
N VAL A 79 -34.88 5.28 -28.62
CA VAL A 79 -35.88 5.33 -27.54
C VAL A 79 -36.42 3.93 -27.24
N GLU A 80 -36.72 3.14 -28.27
CA GLU A 80 -37.18 1.75 -28.09
C GLU A 80 -36.11 0.86 -27.46
N GLU A 81 -34.85 0.99 -27.85
CA GLU A 81 -33.74 0.20 -27.28
C GLU A 81 -33.57 0.49 -25.78
N VAL A 82 -33.52 1.76 -25.39
CA VAL A 82 -33.44 2.14 -23.96
C VAL A 82 -34.68 1.68 -23.19
N ALA A 83 -35.87 1.84 -23.76
CA ALA A 83 -37.11 1.41 -23.12
C ALA A 83 -37.17 -0.12 -22.92
N LYS A 84 -36.69 -0.91 -23.89
CA LYS A 84 -36.59 -2.38 -23.77
C LYS A 84 -35.64 -2.82 -22.67
N VAL A 85 -34.51 -2.13 -22.50
CA VAL A 85 -33.57 -2.42 -21.41
C VAL A 85 -34.23 -2.14 -20.05
N LEU A 86 -34.95 -1.02 -19.92
CA LEU A 86 -35.70 -0.69 -18.70
C LEU A 86 -36.92 -1.60 -18.46
N GLU A 87 -37.52 -2.13 -19.53
CA GLU A 87 -38.61 -3.11 -19.49
C GLU A 87 -38.17 -4.44 -18.87
N LYS A 88 -36.96 -4.92 -19.19
CA LYS A 88 -36.38 -6.10 -18.54
C LYS A 88 -36.19 -5.93 -17.03
N GLN A 89 -35.96 -4.70 -16.57
CA GLN A 89 -35.89 -4.34 -15.14
C GLN A 89 -37.28 -4.07 -14.51
N GLY A 90 -38.37 -4.23 -15.28
CA GLY A 90 -39.73 -4.03 -14.81
C GLY A 90 -40.07 -2.57 -14.48
N VAL A 91 -39.33 -1.61 -15.04
CA VAL A 91 -39.54 -0.17 -14.80
C VAL A 91 -40.63 0.36 -15.74
N VAL A 92 -40.63 -0.08 -17.00
CA VAL A 92 -41.55 0.33 -18.06
C VAL A 92 -42.06 -0.88 -18.85
N ASP A 93 -43.09 -0.68 -19.68
CA ASP A 93 -43.61 -1.66 -20.64
C ASP A 93 -43.67 -1.01 -22.03
N VAL A 94 -43.17 -1.70 -23.06
CA VAL A 94 -43.14 -1.19 -24.44
C VAL A 94 -44.31 -1.78 -25.23
N VAL A 95 -45.37 -0.99 -25.36
CA VAL A 95 -46.62 -1.43 -26.00
C VAL A 95 -46.60 -1.13 -27.50
N TYR A 96 -46.62 -2.19 -28.31
CA TYR A 96 -46.73 -2.12 -29.76
C TYR A 96 -48.22 -2.08 -30.20
N PRO A 97 -48.65 -1.04 -30.95
CA PRO A 97 -50.03 -0.96 -31.42
C PRO A 97 -50.30 -1.98 -32.54
N ALA A 98 -51.55 -2.44 -32.65
CA ALA A 98 -51.97 -3.40 -33.68
C ALA A 98 -51.88 -2.85 -35.12
N SER A 99 -51.77 -1.53 -35.29
CA SER A 99 -51.59 -0.87 -36.59
C SER A 99 -50.13 -0.52 -36.82
N VAL A 100 -49.60 -0.93 -37.97
CA VAL A 100 -48.21 -0.66 -38.42
C VAL A 100 -47.91 0.83 -38.58
N ILE A 101 -48.95 1.68 -38.66
CA ILE A 101 -48.83 3.14 -38.85
C ILE A 101 -48.64 3.87 -37.50
N SER A 102 -49.04 3.25 -36.40
CA SER A 102 -48.99 3.87 -35.07
C SER A 102 -47.64 3.61 -34.41
N SER A 103 -47.03 4.63 -33.81
CA SER A 103 -45.76 4.47 -33.07
C SER A 103 -45.98 3.69 -31.76
N PRO A 104 -45.02 2.85 -31.33
CA PRO A 104 -45.05 2.21 -30.02
C PRO A 104 -45.16 3.23 -28.88
N SER A 105 -45.60 2.79 -27.71
CA SER A 105 -45.72 3.63 -26.52
C SER A 105 -44.99 3.01 -25.33
N VAL A 106 -44.32 3.84 -24.55
CA VAL A 106 -43.69 3.45 -23.29
C VAL A 106 -44.65 3.76 -22.16
N VAL A 107 -45.00 2.74 -21.37
CA VAL A 107 -45.90 2.83 -20.20
C VAL A 107 -45.07 2.68 -18.94
N LEU A 108 -45.28 3.55 -17.95
CA LEU A 108 -44.61 3.43 -16.67
C LEU A 108 -45.23 2.31 -15.84
N LEU A 109 -44.41 1.37 -15.37
CA LEU A 109 -44.83 0.31 -14.43
C LEU A 109 -44.47 0.66 -12.99
N LYS A 110 -43.26 1.19 -12.78
CA LYS A 110 -42.72 1.48 -11.45
C LYS A 110 -41.94 2.79 -11.45
N GLU A 111 -42.32 3.70 -10.55
CA GLU A 111 -41.50 4.88 -10.23
C GLU A 111 -40.34 4.48 -9.32
N LEU A 112 -39.13 4.93 -9.66
CA LEU A 112 -37.95 4.71 -8.85
C LEU A 112 -37.68 5.98 -8.04
N GLN A 113 -37.53 5.83 -6.73
CA GLN A 113 -37.25 6.94 -5.82
C GLN A 113 -35.78 7.00 -5.43
N ILE A 114 -35.29 8.20 -5.15
CA ILE A 114 -33.95 8.41 -4.60
C ILE A 114 -34.04 8.18 -3.10
N GLU A 115 -33.25 7.23 -2.58
CA GLU A 115 -33.12 7.10 -1.14
C GLU A 115 -32.42 8.35 -0.57
N PRO A 116 -33.02 9.01 0.43
CA PRO A 116 -32.40 10.17 1.03
C PRO A 116 -31.09 9.76 1.72
N GLN A 117 -29.97 10.34 1.28
CA GLN A 117 -28.72 10.18 2.02
C GLN A 117 -28.81 10.97 3.33
N GLU A 118 -28.68 10.27 4.46
CA GLU A 118 -28.59 10.92 5.75
C GLU A 118 -27.35 11.82 5.79
N LYS A 119 -27.54 13.08 6.17
CA LYS A 119 -26.41 13.97 6.40
C LYS A 119 -25.71 13.56 7.68
N VAL A 120 -24.40 13.30 7.57
CA VAL A 120 -23.56 13.03 8.73
C VAL A 120 -23.43 14.31 9.57
N ASP A 121 -23.94 14.28 10.80
CA ASP A 121 -23.73 15.34 11.79
C ASP A 121 -22.42 15.12 12.54
N GLY A 122 -21.36 15.79 12.09
CA GLY A 122 -20.01 15.60 12.62
C GLY A 122 -19.07 16.76 12.31
N LEU A 123 -17.97 16.83 13.05
CA LEU A 123 -16.88 17.73 12.74
C LEU A 123 -16.04 17.14 11.60
N VAL A 124 -15.88 17.87 10.49
CA VAL A 124 -14.98 17.48 9.41
C VAL A 124 -13.53 17.48 9.92
N LEU A 125 -12.86 16.34 9.80
CA LEU A 125 -11.46 16.12 10.16
C LEU A 125 -10.53 16.32 8.96
N GLN A 126 -10.89 15.74 7.80
CA GLN A 126 -10.10 15.79 6.57
C GLN A 126 -11.00 15.62 5.35
N GLN A 127 -10.64 16.26 4.24
CA GLN A 127 -11.27 16.11 2.93
C GLN A 127 -10.22 16.04 1.84
N TYR A 128 -10.43 15.18 0.86
CA TYR A 128 -9.57 15.07 -0.32
C TYR A 128 -10.31 14.36 -1.47
N ASP A 129 -9.82 14.59 -2.68
CA ASP A 129 -10.31 13.94 -3.88
C ASP A 129 -9.28 12.96 -4.43
N PHE A 130 -9.76 11.86 -5.00
CA PHE A 130 -8.94 10.90 -5.74
C PHE A 130 -9.75 10.25 -6.86
N PHE A 131 -9.10 9.46 -7.70
CA PHE A 131 -9.77 8.68 -8.75
C PHE A 131 -9.72 7.19 -8.41
N ALA A 132 -10.87 6.53 -8.59
CA ALA A 132 -10.95 5.09 -8.68
C ALA A 132 -11.17 4.73 -10.16
N ASP A 133 -10.08 4.40 -10.85
CA ASP A 133 -10.03 4.32 -12.31
C ASP A 133 -10.50 5.63 -12.96
N PHE A 134 -11.71 5.67 -13.54
CA PHE A 134 -12.29 6.84 -14.20
C PHE A 134 -13.36 7.56 -13.35
N ILE A 135 -13.57 7.10 -12.11
CA ILE A 135 -14.59 7.64 -11.22
C ILE A 135 -13.93 8.63 -10.24
N PRO A 136 -14.27 9.93 -10.28
CA PRO A 136 -13.83 10.86 -9.25
C PRO A 136 -14.56 10.55 -7.93
N VAL A 137 -13.80 10.51 -6.84
CA VAL A 137 -14.29 10.22 -5.50
C VAL A 137 -13.88 11.33 -4.55
N HIS A 138 -14.86 11.90 -3.85
CA HIS A 138 -14.64 12.83 -2.75
C HIS A 138 -14.72 12.07 -1.44
N ALA A 139 -13.61 11.99 -0.71
CA ALA A 139 -13.60 11.44 0.65
C ALA A 139 -13.73 12.56 1.68
N THR A 140 -14.59 12.38 2.66
CA THR A 140 -14.70 13.23 3.84
C THR A 140 -14.67 12.38 5.11
N LEU A 141 -13.73 12.68 6.00
CA LEU A 141 -13.71 12.12 7.35
C LEU A 141 -14.41 13.04 8.34
N PHE A 142 -15.31 12.48 9.12
CA PHE A 142 -16.02 13.16 10.19
C PHE A 142 -15.69 12.54 11.55
N LYS A 143 -15.64 13.37 12.59
CA LYS A 143 -15.78 12.92 13.96
C LYS A 143 -17.25 13.06 14.37
N SER A 144 -17.92 11.92 14.60
CA SER A 144 -19.32 11.88 15.03
C SER A 144 -19.47 12.56 16.39
N ARG A 145 -20.44 13.47 16.51
CA ARG A 145 -20.77 14.12 17.79
C ARG A 145 -21.49 13.19 18.75
N LYS A 146 -22.17 12.16 18.24
CA LYS A 146 -23.02 11.26 19.03
C LYS A 146 -22.26 10.06 19.61
N GLU A 147 -21.34 9.48 18.84
CA GLU A 147 -20.75 8.18 19.16
C GLU A 147 -19.23 8.22 19.43
N ASN A 148 -18.61 9.41 19.37
CA ASN A 148 -17.15 9.60 19.43
C ASN A 148 -16.37 8.65 18.47
N SER A 149 -17.03 8.23 17.40
CA SER A 149 -16.52 7.38 16.33
C SER A 149 -16.14 8.25 15.12
N THR A 150 -15.22 7.73 14.29
CA THR A 150 -14.85 8.34 13.02
C THR A 150 -15.73 7.77 11.92
N ILE A 151 -16.22 8.61 11.02
CA ILE A 151 -17.00 8.22 9.83
C ILE A 151 -16.22 8.62 8.59
N TYR A 152 -16.05 7.69 7.65
CA TYR A 152 -15.37 7.86 6.37
C TYR A 152 -16.40 7.85 5.24
N GLU A 153 -16.87 9.02 4.83
CA GLU A 153 -17.87 9.16 3.78
C GLU A 153 -17.18 9.31 2.42
N ILE A 154 -17.59 8.51 1.44
CA ILE A 154 -17.23 8.74 0.04
C ILE A 154 -18.43 9.19 -0.77
N LYS A 155 -18.21 10.16 -1.66
CA LYS A 155 -19.18 10.65 -2.63
C LYS A 155 -18.62 10.53 -4.04
N THR A 156 -19.46 10.07 -4.95
CA THR A 156 -19.19 10.05 -6.39
C THR A 156 -20.26 10.87 -7.10
N PRO A 157 -20.04 11.30 -8.36
CA PRO A 157 -21.08 12.00 -9.12
C PRO A 157 -22.38 11.20 -9.14
N PHE A 158 -23.48 11.88 -8.83
CA PHE A 158 -24.77 11.24 -8.66
C PHE A 158 -25.27 10.68 -10.00
N VAL A 159 -25.62 9.39 -10.00
CA VAL A 159 -26.28 8.73 -11.13
C VAL A 159 -27.75 8.57 -10.78
N GLY A 160 -28.63 9.06 -11.64
CA GLY A 160 -30.07 8.96 -11.44
C GLY A 160 -30.57 7.50 -11.35
N PRO A 161 -31.73 7.27 -10.72
CA PRO A 161 -32.22 5.94 -10.43
C PRO A 161 -32.59 5.13 -11.69
N TYR A 162 -33.00 5.79 -12.78
CA TYR A 162 -33.34 5.12 -14.04
C TYR A 162 -32.10 4.74 -14.83
N THR A 163 -31.11 5.64 -14.90
CA THR A 163 -29.78 5.32 -15.42
C THR A 163 -29.17 4.18 -14.62
N HIS A 164 -29.30 4.18 -13.29
CA HIS A 164 -28.81 3.08 -12.46
C HIS A 164 -29.45 1.73 -12.85
N ALA A 165 -30.79 1.67 -12.97
CA ALA A 165 -31.48 0.47 -13.38
C ALA A 165 -31.05 0.00 -14.79
N PHE A 166 -30.88 0.94 -15.71
CA PHE A 166 -30.36 0.66 -17.04
C PHE A 166 -28.96 0.02 -17.01
N LEU A 167 -28.05 0.56 -16.17
CA LEU A 167 -26.70 0.01 -16.02
C LEU A 167 -26.71 -1.41 -15.46
N GLU A 168 -27.60 -1.73 -14.52
CA GLU A 168 -27.72 -3.09 -13.96
C GLU A 168 -28.16 -4.11 -15.02
N GLN A 169 -29.07 -3.74 -15.93
CA GLN A 169 -29.43 -4.61 -17.05
C GLN A 169 -28.30 -4.76 -18.06
N LEU A 170 -27.63 -3.65 -18.40
CA LEU A 170 -26.55 -3.66 -19.38
C LEU A 170 -25.34 -4.47 -18.86
N ARG A 171 -25.12 -4.46 -17.55
CA ARG A 171 -24.13 -5.30 -16.85
C ARG A 171 -24.31 -6.78 -17.17
N GLU A 172 -25.54 -7.29 -17.12
CA GLU A 172 -25.83 -8.71 -17.40
C GLU A 172 -25.54 -9.05 -18.87
N GLU A 173 -25.96 -8.19 -19.80
CA GLU A 173 -25.76 -8.40 -21.24
C GLU A 173 -24.27 -8.36 -21.64
N ILE A 174 -23.47 -7.47 -21.03
CA ILE A 174 -22.03 -7.40 -21.30
C ILE A 174 -21.31 -8.61 -20.70
N ALA A 175 -21.69 -9.04 -19.50
CA ALA A 175 -21.10 -10.20 -18.85
C ALA A 175 -21.28 -11.50 -19.66
N GLU A 176 -22.41 -11.66 -20.36
CA GLU A 176 -22.66 -12.80 -21.26
C GLU A 176 -21.81 -12.76 -22.54
N LYS A 177 -21.50 -11.56 -23.05
CA LYS A 177 -20.73 -11.37 -24.30
C LYS A 177 -19.23 -11.60 -24.15
N ILE A 178 -18.69 -11.52 -22.93
CA ILE A 178 -17.25 -11.61 -22.67
C ILE A 178 -16.96 -12.96 -22.01
N PRO A 179 -16.49 -13.98 -22.79
CA PRO A 179 -15.99 -15.20 -22.19
C PRO A 179 -14.72 -14.86 -21.40
N VAL A 180 -14.67 -15.32 -20.15
CA VAL A 180 -13.50 -15.15 -19.27
C VAL A 180 -12.86 -16.51 -19.06
N GLU A 181 -11.61 -16.67 -19.50
CA GLU A 181 -10.85 -17.88 -19.23
C GLU A 181 -10.10 -17.75 -17.89
N LEU A 182 -10.01 -18.85 -17.12
CA LEU A 182 -9.32 -18.84 -15.82
C LEU A 182 -7.85 -18.37 -15.92
N ALA A 183 -7.19 -18.69 -17.04
CA ALA A 183 -5.80 -18.31 -17.32
C ALA A 183 -5.63 -16.81 -17.60
N GLU A 184 -6.69 -16.09 -17.96
CA GLU A 184 -6.66 -14.63 -18.14
C GLU A 184 -6.76 -13.90 -16.79
N ILE A 185 -7.24 -14.58 -15.75
CA ILE A 185 -7.46 -13.99 -14.43
C ILE A 185 -6.19 -14.09 -13.57
N THR A 186 -5.46 -15.20 -13.65
CA THR A 186 -4.32 -15.50 -12.77
C THR A 186 -2.99 -14.87 -13.21
N ASP A 187 -2.86 -14.51 -14.49
CA ASP A 187 -1.70 -13.82 -15.04
C ASP A 187 -1.87 -12.29 -14.96
N GLU A 188 -0.90 -11.59 -14.37
CA GLU A 188 -0.96 -10.13 -14.17
C GLU A 188 -1.16 -9.35 -15.48
N LYS A 189 -0.45 -9.72 -16.55
CA LYS A 189 -0.54 -9.00 -17.84
C LYS A 189 -1.88 -9.24 -18.50
N LYS A 190 -2.36 -10.49 -18.50
CA LYS A 190 -3.66 -10.83 -19.07
C LYS A 190 -4.81 -10.23 -18.26
N SER A 191 -4.66 -10.15 -16.94
CA SER A 191 -5.62 -9.54 -16.04
C SER A 191 -5.81 -8.04 -16.34
N ILE A 192 -4.72 -7.32 -16.62
CA ILE A 192 -4.76 -5.92 -17.08
C ILE A 192 -5.47 -5.81 -18.43
N GLN A 193 -5.11 -6.64 -19.41
CA GLN A 193 -5.75 -6.66 -20.73
C GLN A 193 -7.25 -6.95 -20.65
N LEU A 194 -7.65 -7.87 -19.77
CA LEU A 194 -9.05 -8.20 -19.55
C LEU A 194 -9.81 -7.02 -18.93
N LYS A 195 -9.23 -6.33 -17.95
CA LYS A 195 -9.79 -5.11 -17.37
C LYS A 195 -10.02 -4.03 -18.45
N GLU A 196 -9.04 -3.82 -19.33
CA GLU A 196 -9.16 -2.89 -20.46
C GLU A 196 -10.24 -3.32 -21.46
N LYS A 197 -10.34 -4.62 -21.77
CA LYS A 197 -11.38 -5.18 -22.65
C LYS A 197 -12.77 -4.92 -22.09
N PHE A 198 -13.01 -5.21 -20.81
CA PHE A 198 -14.29 -4.92 -20.14
C PHE A 198 -14.64 -3.43 -20.20
N PHE A 199 -13.66 -2.55 -19.95
CA PHE A 199 -13.86 -1.10 -20.01
C PHE A 199 -14.25 -0.64 -21.43
N ASN A 200 -13.51 -1.09 -22.45
CA ASN A 200 -13.74 -0.68 -23.83
C ASN A 200 -15.08 -1.17 -24.37
N VAL A 201 -15.47 -2.41 -24.08
CA VAL A 201 -16.79 -2.94 -24.45
C VAL A 201 -17.90 -2.17 -23.74
N SER A 202 -17.74 -1.89 -22.44
CA SER A 202 -18.70 -1.06 -21.68
C SER A 202 -18.87 0.33 -22.30
N LYS A 203 -17.76 0.97 -22.68
CA LYS A 203 -17.77 2.28 -23.33
C LYS A 203 -18.51 2.24 -24.67
N GLN A 204 -18.27 1.23 -25.49
CA GLN A 204 -18.94 1.06 -26.79
C GLN A 204 -20.45 0.84 -26.64
N GLU A 205 -20.86 -0.05 -25.73
CA GLU A 205 -22.28 -0.36 -25.49
C GLU A 205 -23.03 0.85 -24.92
N LEU A 206 -22.43 1.58 -23.97
CA LEU A 206 -23.00 2.83 -23.45
C LEU A 206 -23.15 3.90 -24.53
N GLN A 207 -22.14 4.05 -25.41
CA GLN A 207 -22.19 5.02 -26.49
C GLN A 207 -23.26 4.67 -27.54
N ALA A 208 -23.52 3.38 -27.77
CA ALA A 208 -24.58 2.94 -28.66
C ALA A 208 -25.98 3.26 -28.12
N HIS A 209 -26.20 3.08 -26.81
CA HIS A 209 -27.51 3.23 -26.17
C HIS A 209 -27.81 4.63 -25.64
N ILE A 210 -26.79 5.46 -25.35
CA ILE A 210 -26.96 6.80 -24.78
C ILE A 210 -26.34 7.85 -25.72
N PRO A 211 -27.07 8.31 -26.75
CA PRO A 211 -26.59 9.32 -27.67
C PRO A 211 -26.32 10.65 -26.99
N GLY A 212 -25.22 11.31 -27.37
CA GLY A 212 -24.89 12.67 -26.91
C GLY A 212 -24.31 12.74 -25.48
N ILE A 213 -24.01 11.60 -24.85
CA ILE A 213 -23.26 11.58 -23.60
C ILE A 213 -21.84 12.11 -23.82
N ASP A 214 -21.38 13.01 -22.95
CA ASP A 214 -20.01 13.51 -23.01
C ASP A 214 -19.00 12.42 -22.62
N GLU A 215 -17.75 12.57 -23.09
CA GLU A 215 -16.72 11.55 -22.89
C GLU A 215 -16.37 11.33 -21.39
N LYS A 216 -16.46 12.38 -20.57
CA LYS A 216 -16.16 12.29 -19.13
C LYS A 216 -17.20 11.42 -18.42
N ASN A 217 -18.48 11.66 -18.65
CA ASN A 217 -19.59 10.90 -18.10
C ASN A 217 -19.62 9.48 -18.66
N LEU A 218 -19.31 9.30 -19.95
CA LEU A 218 -19.18 7.99 -20.58
C LEU A 218 -18.08 7.13 -19.90
N ASN A 219 -16.89 7.69 -19.71
CA ASN A 219 -15.79 7.00 -19.04
C ASN A 219 -16.13 6.67 -17.57
N LEU A 220 -16.83 7.56 -16.87
CA LEU A 220 -17.29 7.33 -15.50
C LEU A 220 -18.29 6.16 -15.43
N LEU A 221 -19.31 6.15 -16.28
CA LEU A 221 -20.31 5.08 -16.32
C LEU A 221 -19.68 3.74 -16.72
N ALA A 222 -18.77 3.74 -17.70
CA ALA A 222 -18.00 2.56 -18.09
C ALA A 222 -17.12 2.05 -16.93
N GLY A 223 -16.49 2.96 -16.17
CA GLY A 223 -15.75 2.61 -14.95
C GLY A 223 -16.64 1.97 -13.88
N ARG A 224 -17.88 2.44 -13.72
CA ARG A 224 -18.84 1.85 -12.76
C ARG A 224 -19.26 0.45 -13.17
N LEU A 225 -19.52 0.22 -14.45
CA LEU A 225 -19.79 -1.11 -15.00
C LEU A 225 -18.59 -2.04 -14.83
N LEU A 226 -17.38 -1.55 -15.09
CA LEU A 226 -16.14 -2.29 -14.87
C LEU A 226 -15.99 -2.75 -13.41
N HIS A 227 -16.20 -1.84 -12.45
CA HIS A 227 -16.15 -2.18 -11.02
C HIS A 227 -17.18 -3.23 -10.65
N SER A 228 -18.37 -3.20 -11.25
CA SER A 228 -19.42 -4.17 -10.93
C SER A 228 -19.29 -5.52 -11.62
N MET A 229 -18.70 -5.59 -12.82
CA MET A 229 -18.54 -6.83 -13.59
C MET A 229 -17.24 -7.57 -13.27
N TYR A 230 -16.15 -6.82 -13.21
CA TYR A 230 -14.81 -7.37 -13.04
C TYR A 230 -14.27 -7.16 -11.62
N GLY A 231 -14.62 -6.06 -10.98
CA GLY A 231 -14.19 -5.70 -9.63
C GLY A 231 -15.11 -6.17 -8.50
N LEU A 232 -14.89 -5.63 -7.31
CA LEU A 232 -15.69 -5.85 -6.10
C LEU A 232 -16.78 -4.78 -5.92
N GLY A 233 -17.33 -4.25 -7.01
CA GLY A 233 -18.35 -3.21 -7.00
C GLY A 233 -17.89 -1.94 -6.29
N ARG A 234 -18.70 -1.41 -5.36
CA ARG A 234 -18.39 -0.17 -4.64
C ARG A 234 -17.15 -0.28 -3.74
N ILE A 235 -16.69 -1.49 -3.42
CA ILE A 235 -15.46 -1.70 -2.63
C ILE A 235 -14.22 -1.24 -3.39
N GLU A 236 -14.24 -1.27 -4.73
CA GLU A 236 -13.15 -0.75 -5.58
C GLU A 236 -12.86 0.73 -5.30
N LEU A 237 -13.89 1.51 -4.95
CA LEU A 237 -13.73 2.92 -4.58
C LEU A 237 -12.86 3.08 -3.32
N LEU A 238 -13.04 2.20 -2.33
CA LEU A 238 -12.21 2.17 -1.11
C LEU A 238 -10.80 1.61 -1.40
N MET A 239 -10.72 0.61 -2.28
CA MET A 239 -9.44 0.00 -2.69
C MET A 239 -8.57 0.94 -3.54
N ALA A 240 -9.13 2.02 -4.09
CA ALA A 240 -8.35 3.04 -4.79
C ALA A 240 -7.71 4.07 -3.83
N ASP A 241 -8.23 4.25 -2.61
CA ASP A 241 -7.76 5.30 -1.70
C ASP A 241 -6.48 4.92 -0.94
N ASN A 242 -5.33 5.43 -1.33
CA ASN A 242 -4.06 5.14 -0.68
C ASN A 242 -3.95 5.56 0.81
N SER A 243 -4.90 6.36 1.31
CA SER A 243 -4.99 6.74 2.73
C SER A 243 -5.55 5.64 3.64
N LEU A 244 -6.09 4.55 3.06
CA LEU A 244 -6.64 3.41 3.80
C LEU A 244 -5.61 2.26 3.86
N GLU A 245 -5.46 1.66 5.04
CA GLU A 245 -4.61 0.46 5.26
C GLU A 245 -5.44 -0.83 5.31
N GLU A 246 -6.69 -0.76 5.72
CA GLU A 246 -7.55 -1.93 5.90
C GLU A 246 -8.99 -1.60 5.51
N ILE A 247 -9.67 -2.57 4.89
CA ILE A 247 -11.09 -2.53 4.55
C ILE A 247 -11.70 -3.82 5.12
N ALA A 248 -12.69 -3.69 5.99
CA ALA A 248 -13.33 -4.81 6.67
C ALA A 248 -14.84 -4.79 6.45
N ILE A 249 -15.32 -5.85 5.81
CA ILE A 249 -16.73 -6.19 5.59
C ILE A 249 -17.09 -7.21 6.66
N ASN A 250 -17.94 -6.81 7.61
CA ASN A 250 -18.34 -7.66 8.73
C ASN A 250 -19.67 -8.41 8.47
N SER A 251 -20.61 -7.77 7.78
CA SER A 251 -21.88 -8.33 7.31
C SER A 251 -22.55 -7.34 6.36
N SER A 252 -23.57 -7.78 5.63
CA SER A 252 -24.45 -6.92 4.81
C SER A 252 -25.29 -5.94 5.64
N LYS A 253 -25.54 -6.25 6.92
CA LYS A 253 -26.34 -5.42 7.84
C LYS A 253 -25.57 -4.25 8.44
N THR A 254 -24.25 -4.26 8.30
CA THR A 254 -23.35 -3.26 8.87
C THR A 254 -22.60 -2.53 7.76
N PRO A 255 -22.26 -1.25 7.94
CA PRO A 255 -21.46 -0.55 6.94
C PRO A 255 -20.08 -1.19 6.83
N VAL A 256 -19.48 -1.08 5.65
CA VAL A 256 -18.07 -1.44 5.46
C VAL A 256 -17.24 -0.52 6.35
N THR A 257 -16.33 -1.11 7.12
CA THR A 257 -15.41 -0.39 8.01
C THR A 257 -14.04 -0.28 7.36
N VAL A 258 -13.33 0.82 7.62
CA VAL A 258 -12.01 1.08 7.05
C VAL A 258 -11.04 1.54 8.13
N TYR A 259 -9.75 1.22 7.97
CA TYR A 259 -8.69 1.77 8.81
C TYR A 259 -7.96 2.87 8.04
N HIS A 260 -8.18 4.12 8.43
CA HIS A 260 -7.48 5.28 7.86
C HIS A 260 -6.12 5.46 8.54
N ARG A 261 -5.05 5.67 7.77
CA ARG A 261 -3.66 5.77 8.26
C ARG A 261 -3.46 6.74 9.43
N VAL A 262 -4.18 7.86 9.39
CA VAL A 262 -4.08 8.94 10.40
C VAL A 262 -5.12 8.81 11.51
N PHE A 263 -6.34 8.40 11.18
CA PHE A 263 -7.50 8.50 12.09
C PHE A 263 -7.98 7.16 12.63
N GLY A 264 -7.35 6.05 12.24
CA GLY A 264 -7.69 4.71 12.67
C GLY A 264 -9.01 4.20 12.07
N TRP A 265 -9.73 3.36 12.83
CA TRP A 265 -10.98 2.75 12.40
C TRP A 265 -12.09 3.78 12.20
N ALA A 266 -12.78 3.68 11.06
CA ALA A 266 -13.92 4.49 10.70
C ALA A 266 -15.01 3.64 10.01
N SER A 267 -16.28 3.94 10.28
CA SER A 267 -17.40 3.37 9.50
C SER A 267 -17.58 4.14 8.20
N SER A 268 -17.83 3.44 7.10
CA SER A 268 -18.13 4.09 5.81
C SER A 268 -19.63 4.26 5.56
N ASN A 269 -19.98 4.98 4.51
CA ASN A 269 -21.35 5.06 3.98
C ASN A 269 -21.67 3.96 2.95
N ILE A 270 -20.83 2.92 2.84
CA ILE A 270 -21.04 1.81 1.92
C ILE A 270 -21.66 0.64 2.68
N TYR A 271 -22.77 0.13 2.14
CA TYR A 271 -23.40 -1.13 2.54
C TYR A 271 -23.36 -2.09 1.36
N LEU A 272 -23.29 -3.39 1.64
CA LEU A 272 -23.46 -4.44 0.64
C LEU A 272 -24.89 -4.96 0.71
N GLU A 273 -25.44 -5.33 -0.44
CA GLU A 273 -26.87 -5.57 -0.61
C GLU A 273 -27.33 -6.86 0.10
N SER A 274 -26.47 -7.88 0.17
CA SER A 274 -26.80 -9.17 0.76
C SER A 274 -25.56 -9.97 1.19
N GLU A 275 -25.77 -10.94 2.07
CA GLU A 275 -24.74 -11.92 2.45
C GLU A 275 -24.26 -12.76 1.25
N GLU A 276 -25.15 -13.02 0.30
CA GLU A 276 -24.84 -13.72 -0.94
C GLU A 276 -23.86 -12.91 -1.80
N LYS A 277 -24.01 -11.59 -1.85
CA LYS A 277 -23.05 -10.71 -2.54
C LYS A 277 -21.65 -10.82 -1.93
N ILE A 278 -21.57 -10.84 -0.59
CA ILE A 278 -20.29 -10.99 0.12
C ILE A 278 -19.67 -12.36 -0.17
N ALA A 279 -20.45 -13.44 -0.13
CA ALA A 279 -19.98 -14.77 -0.51
C ALA A 279 -19.47 -14.80 -1.96
N ASN A 280 -20.21 -14.20 -2.88
CA ASN A 280 -19.81 -14.10 -4.29
C ASN A 280 -18.49 -13.32 -4.46
N PHE A 281 -18.28 -12.24 -3.71
CA PHE A 281 -17.00 -11.51 -3.70
C PHE A 281 -15.86 -12.37 -3.15
N ALA A 282 -16.07 -13.10 -2.05
CA ALA A 282 -15.07 -14.03 -1.52
C ALA A 282 -14.71 -15.11 -2.54
N SER A 283 -15.70 -15.71 -3.21
CA SER A 283 -15.48 -16.70 -4.28
C SER A 283 -14.79 -16.10 -5.51
N GLN A 284 -15.11 -14.86 -5.90
CA GLN A 284 -14.39 -14.16 -6.97
C GLN A 284 -12.93 -13.92 -6.62
N ILE A 285 -12.63 -13.48 -5.39
CA ILE A 285 -11.26 -13.31 -4.90
C ILE A 285 -10.52 -14.64 -4.93
N GLY A 286 -11.13 -15.72 -4.42
CA GLY A 286 -10.57 -17.06 -4.47
C GLY A 286 -10.17 -17.46 -5.89
N ARG A 287 -11.10 -17.35 -6.85
CA ARG A 287 -10.83 -17.68 -8.27
C ARG A 287 -9.68 -16.88 -8.86
N LYS A 288 -9.58 -15.59 -8.53
CA LYS A 288 -8.48 -14.71 -9.01
C LYS A 288 -7.09 -15.18 -8.56
N VAL A 289 -7.01 -15.83 -7.41
CA VAL A 289 -5.74 -16.30 -6.82
C VAL A 289 -5.55 -17.81 -6.94
N GLY A 290 -6.41 -18.50 -7.71
CA GLY A 290 -6.39 -19.95 -7.86
C GLY A 290 -6.75 -20.73 -6.59
N ARG A 291 -7.57 -20.14 -5.71
CA ARG A 291 -8.12 -20.77 -4.50
C ARG A 291 -9.63 -20.89 -4.58
N GLU A 292 -10.21 -21.67 -3.68
CA GLU A 292 -11.64 -21.85 -3.58
C GLU A 292 -12.12 -21.59 -2.15
N ILE A 293 -13.29 -20.96 -2.04
CA ILE A 293 -14.00 -20.79 -0.77
C ILE A 293 -15.43 -21.28 -0.98
N THR A 294 -15.87 -22.21 -0.15
CA THR A 294 -17.19 -22.85 -0.20
C THR A 294 -17.72 -23.04 1.20
N THR A 295 -18.97 -23.49 1.35
CA THR A 295 -19.51 -23.85 2.66
C THR A 295 -18.74 -25.00 3.33
N LEU A 296 -18.11 -25.89 2.53
CA LEU A 296 -17.26 -26.97 3.04
C LEU A 296 -15.86 -26.48 3.46
N ASN A 297 -15.31 -25.51 2.72
CA ASN A 297 -14.06 -24.83 3.03
C ASN A 297 -14.31 -23.33 3.23
N PRO A 298 -14.87 -22.92 4.39
CA PRO A 298 -15.44 -21.59 4.60
C PRO A 298 -14.41 -20.54 4.99
N ILE A 299 -13.12 -20.83 4.92
CA ILE A 299 -12.03 -19.90 5.26
C ILE A 299 -11.14 -19.73 4.05
N LEU A 300 -10.88 -18.48 3.68
CA LEU A 300 -9.96 -18.12 2.61
C LEU A 300 -8.92 -17.15 3.16
N ASP A 301 -7.67 -17.55 3.10
CA ASP A 301 -6.53 -16.64 3.15
C ASP A 301 -5.97 -16.52 1.74
N ALA A 302 -5.76 -15.31 1.25
CA ALA A 302 -5.35 -15.06 -0.13
C ALA A 302 -4.47 -13.81 -0.25
N HIS A 303 -3.65 -13.79 -1.30
CA HIS A 303 -2.88 -12.63 -1.71
C HIS A 303 -3.31 -12.26 -3.13
N LEU A 304 -3.87 -11.07 -3.29
CA LEU A 304 -4.25 -10.56 -4.58
C LEU A 304 -3.00 -10.27 -5.42
N ILE A 305 -3.15 -10.24 -6.74
CA ILE A 305 -2.10 -9.82 -7.69
C ILE A 305 -1.60 -8.40 -7.36
N THR A 306 -2.48 -7.59 -6.77
CA THR A 306 -2.15 -6.27 -6.25
C THR A 306 -1.17 -6.27 -5.07
N GLY A 307 -0.91 -7.41 -4.43
CA GLY A 307 -0.15 -7.53 -3.18
C GLY A 307 -1.02 -7.39 -1.92
N ASP A 308 -2.30 -7.01 -2.06
CA ASP A 308 -3.21 -6.91 -0.92
C ASP A 308 -3.47 -8.30 -0.33
N ARG A 309 -3.50 -8.39 1.01
CA ARG A 309 -3.87 -9.62 1.72
C ARG A 309 -5.35 -9.62 1.98
N VAL A 310 -6.02 -10.72 1.65
CA VAL A 310 -7.43 -10.95 1.91
C VAL A 310 -7.59 -12.11 2.87
N ASN A 311 -8.39 -11.91 3.90
CA ASN A 311 -9.01 -12.96 4.66
C ASN A 311 -10.52 -12.91 4.41
N ALA A 312 -11.16 -14.05 4.20
CA ALA A 312 -12.61 -14.14 4.09
C ALA A 312 -13.14 -15.35 4.84
N THR A 313 -14.31 -15.21 5.47
CA THR A 313 -14.97 -16.33 6.15
C THR A 313 -16.46 -16.39 5.80
N LEU A 314 -16.98 -17.60 5.63
CA LEU A 314 -18.40 -17.84 5.32
C LEU A 314 -19.14 -18.44 6.53
N PHE A 315 -20.46 -18.25 6.54
CA PHE A 315 -21.36 -19.01 7.42
C PHE A 315 -21.21 -20.53 7.16
N PRO A 316 -21.17 -21.40 8.19
CA PRO A 316 -21.49 -21.14 9.61
C PRO A 316 -20.31 -20.73 10.49
N VAL A 317 -19.08 -20.63 9.96
CA VAL A 317 -17.91 -20.25 10.77
C VAL A 317 -18.04 -18.81 11.28
N SER A 318 -18.51 -17.91 10.41
CA SER A 318 -18.93 -16.59 10.84
C SER A 318 -20.43 -16.55 11.11
N SER A 319 -20.80 -16.53 12.39
CA SER A 319 -22.20 -16.62 12.85
C SER A 319 -23.02 -15.35 12.59
N SER A 320 -22.36 -14.21 12.37
CA SER A 320 -23.02 -12.89 12.23
C SER A 320 -23.12 -12.39 10.79
N GLY A 321 -22.62 -13.16 9.81
CA GLY A 321 -22.56 -12.80 8.40
C GLY A 321 -21.24 -13.19 7.76
N ASN A 322 -21.19 -13.28 6.44
CA ASN A 322 -19.95 -13.53 5.71
C ASN A 322 -19.02 -12.33 5.86
N THR A 323 -17.72 -12.58 6.04
CA THR A 323 -16.73 -11.52 6.26
C THR A 323 -15.66 -11.50 5.18
N ILE A 324 -15.14 -10.31 4.90
CA ILE A 324 -13.95 -10.10 4.08
C ILE A 324 -13.13 -8.97 4.71
N THR A 325 -11.86 -9.24 5.00
CA THR A 325 -10.89 -8.26 5.46
C THR A 325 -9.78 -8.14 4.44
N ILE A 326 -9.62 -6.96 3.85
CA ILE A 326 -8.59 -6.63 2.88
C ILE A 326 -7.57 -5.72 3.57
N ARG A 327 -6.39 -6.25 3.84
CA ARG A 327 -5.23 -5.47 4.29
C ARG A 327 -4.46 -5.00 3.06
N ARG A 328 -4.42 -3.68 2.88
CA ARG A 328 -3.89 -3.05 1.70
C ARG A 328 -2.38 -3.02 1.67
N PHE A 329 -1.83 -3.34 0.52
CA PHE A 329 -0.42 -3.16 0.22
C PHE A 329 -0.13 -1.68 -0.06
N SER A 330 0.91 -1.14 0.58
CA SER A 330 1.24 0.29 0.44
C SER A 330 1.79 0.56 -0.96
N ARG A 331 1.05 1.30 -1.79
CA ARG A 331 1.47 1.67 -3.16
C ARG A 331 2.68 2.60 -3.20
N ARG A 332 2.82 3.43 -2.16
CA ARG A 332 3.96 4.32 -1.95
C ARG A 332 4.66 3.88 -0.65
N PRO A 333 5.68 3.02 -0.71
CA PRO A 333 6.46 2.67 0.47
C PRO A 333 7.23 3.89 0.98
N TRP A 334 7.42 3.99 2.30
CA TRP A 334 8.27 5.02 2.87
C TRP A 334 9.73 4.78 2.47
N THR A 335 10.40 5.84 2.07
CA THR A 335 11.83 5.84 1.75
C THR A 335 12.65 6.32 2.94
N ILE A 336 13.97 6.17 2.86
CA ILE A 336 14.85 6.67 3.93
C ILE A 336 14.70 8.19 4.15
N VAL A 337 14.36 8.94 3.10
CA VAL A 337 14.11 10.40 3.18
C VAL A 337 12.84 10.70 3.98
N ASP A 338 11.80 9.88 3.87
CA ASP A 338 10.61 10.01 4.72
C ASP A 338 10.94 9.69 6.19
N PHE A 339 11.82 8.71 6.42
CA PHE A 339 12.26 8.30 7.76
C PHE A 339 13.06 9.39 8.47
N ILE A 340 13.99 10.05 7.79
CA ILE A 340 14.80 11.15 8.39
C ILE A 340 14.06 12.50 8.40
N GLY A 341 13.11 12.68 7.49
CA GLY A 341 12.37 13.93 7.30
C GLY A 341 11.04 13.95 8.05
N GLU A 342 9.94 13.94 7.27
CA GLU A 342 8.58 14.16 7.78
C GLU A 342 8.17 13.20 8.91
N LYS A 343 8.63 11.94 8.88
CA LYS A 343 8.25 10.94 9.89
C LYS A 343 9.13 11.02 11.14
N HIS A 344 10.34 11.56 11.02
CA HIS A 344 11.32 11.64 12.12
C HIS A 344 11.49 10.30 12.84
N THR A 345 11.62 9.21 12.08
CA THR A 345 11.73 7.84 12.60
C THR A 345 13.16 7.51 13.04
N MET A 346 14.18 8.13 12.43
CA MET A 346 15.59 7.98 12.78
C MET A 346 16.38 9.25 12.41
N SER A 347 17.55 9.46 13.01
CA SER A 347 18.44 10.58 12.65
C SER A 347 19.14 10.35 11.31
N ILE A 348 19.68 11.43 10.72
CA ILE A 348 20.48 11.36 9.49
C ILE A 348 21.77 10.58 9.73
N GLU A 349 22.44 10.74 10.88
CA GLU A 349 23.67 9.98 11.16
C GLU A 349 23.40 8.48 11.27
N MET A 350 22.29 8.09 11.90
CA MET A 350 21.86 6.70 11.97
C MET A 350 21.59 6.13 10.57
N ALA A 351 20.91 6.88 9.72
CA ALA A 351 20.64 6.48 8.34
C ALA A 351 21.93 6.36 7.50
N ALA A 352 22.90 7.24 7.70
CA ALA A 352 24.20 7.20 7.03
C ALA A 352 25.06 5.99 7.47
N LEU A 353 25.05 5.65 8.77
CA LEU A 353 25.69 4.45 9.28
C LEU A 353 25.06 3.18 8.69
N LEU A 354 23.73 3.12 8.63
CA LEU A 354 23.01 2.00 8.01
C LEU A 354 23.27 1.93 6.51
N TRP A 355 23.37 3.06 5.81
CA TRP A 355 23.77 3.10 4.41
C TRP A 355 25.14 2.45 4.22
N MET A 356 26.14 2.84 5.01
CA MET A 356 27.47 2.24 4.93
C MET A 356 27.43 0.72 5.19
N ALA A 357 26.68 0.28 6.21
CA ALA A 357 26.50 -1.14 6.52
C ALA A 357 25.88 -1.92 5.34
N MET A 358 24.80 -1.40 4.75
CA MET A 358 24.13 -2.01 3.59
C MET A 358 25.02 -2.05 2.33
N HIS A 359 25.81 -1.00 2.12
CA HIS A 359 26.75 -0.90 1.00
C HIS A 359 27.82 -2.00 1.10
N TYR A 360 28.45 -2.14 2.27
CA TYR A 360 29.52 -3.10 2.54
C TYR A 360 29.04 -4.44 3.09
N GLU A 361 27.84 -4.87 2.68
CA GLU A 361 27.44 -6.28 2.80
C GLU A 361 27.21 -6.75 4.25
N MET A 362 27.09 -5.82 5.21
CA MET A 362 26.82 -6.14 6.61
C MET A 362 25.39 -6.67 6.78
N SER A 363 25.22 -7.72 7.57
CA SER A 363 23.94 -8.34 7.85
C SER A 363 23.18 -7.59 8.94
N VAL A 364 21.89 -7.32 8.70
CA VAL A 364 21.06 -6.46 9.58
C VAL A 364 19.74 -7.14 9.91
N LEU A 365 19.44 -7.28 11.21
CA LEU A 365 18.12 -7.69 11.68
C LEU A 365 17.30 -6.49 12.15
N ILE A 366 16.09 -6.35 11.61
CA ILE A 366 15.13 -5.33 12.01
C ILE A 366 14.14 -5.95 13.00
N ALA A 367 14.18 -5.53 14.24
CA ALA A 367 13.31 -5.98 15.31
C ALA A 367 12.17 -4.99 15.60
N GLY A 368 11.17 -5.44 16.36
CA GLY A 368 10.07 -4.61 16.86
C GLY A 368 8.75 -5.36 17.02
N GLY A 369 7.85 -4.79 17.83
CA GLY A 369 6.50 -5.28 18.01
C GLY A 369 5.64 -5.29 16.73
N THR A 370 4.42 -5.80 16.85
CA THR A 370 3.45 -5.80 15.73
C THR A 370 3.12 -4.37 15.30
N ALA A 371 3.14 -4.13 13.98
CA ALA A 371 2.88 -2.84 13.36
C ALA A 371 3.84 -1.70 13.76
N SER A 372 5.04 -2.02 14.27
CA SER A 372 6.08 -1.02 14.60
C SER A 372 6.78 -0.41 13.37
N GLY A 373 6.61 -1.02 12.19
CA GLY A 373 7.24 -0.55 10.94
C GLY A 373 8.49 -1.34 10.52
N LYS A 374 8.67 -2.57 11.01
CA LYS A 374 9.81 -3.44 10.65
C LYS A 374 10.00 -3.59 9.15
N THR A 375 9.00 -4.11 8.43
CA THR A 375 9.11 -4.33 6.98
C THR A 375 9.26 -3.01 6.23
N SER A 376 8.60 -1.93 6.68
CA SER A 376 8.77 -0.60 6.09
C SER A 376 10.21 -0.09 6.21
N THR A 377 10.85 -0.34 7.37
CA THR A 377 12.25 0.01 7.61
C THR A 377 13.16 -0.83 6.71
N LEU A 378 12.98 -2.14 6.71
CA LEU A 378 13.74 -3.05 5.84
C LEU A 378 13.64 -2.61 4.36
N ASN A 379 12.43 -2.36 3.87
CA ASN A 379 12.18 -1.90 2.52
C ASN A 379 12.86 -0.56 2.20
N SER A 380 12.86 0.38 3.16
CA SER A 380 13.56 1.68 2.98
C SER A 380 15.07 1.52 2.87
N LEU A 381 15.66 0.58 3.63
CA LEU A 381 17.10 0.30 3.61
C LEU A 381 17.51 -0.47 2.35
N CYS A 382 16.61 -1.23 1.73
CA CYS A 382 16.90 -1.93 0.47
C CYS A 382 17.31 -0.98 -0.67
N ALA A 383 16.91 0.30 -0.63
CA ALA A 383 17.36 1.30 -1.60
C ALA A 383 18.87 1.58 -1.53
N PHE A 384 19.53 1.26 -0.42
CA PHE A 384 20.98 1.38 -0.26
C PHE A 384 21.76 0.23 -0.89
N ILE A 385 21.11 -0.85 -1.30
CA ILE A 385 21.80 -1.98 -1.96
C ILE A 385 22.31 -1.52 -3.33
N PRO A 386 23.58 -1.78 -3.69
CA PRO A 386 24.08 -1.40 -5.01
C PRO A 386 23.29 -2.03 -6.15
N ALA A 387 22.99 -1.23 -7.18
CA ALA A 387 22.07 -1.61 -8.26
C ALA A 387 22.53 -2.81 -9.12
N TYR A 388 23.81 -3.19 -9.03
CA TYR A 388 24.39 -4.31 -9.75
C TYR A 388 24.35 -5.65 -8.99
N HIS A 389 23.91 -5.64 -7.73
CA HIS A 389 23.80 -6.84 -6.91
C HIS A 389 22.57 -7.67 -7.32
N ARG A 390 22.69 -8.98 -7.23
CA ARG A 390 21.59 -9.94 -7.34
C ARG A 390 20.88 -10.07 -6.00
N ILE A 391 19.59 -9.78 -5.99
CA ILE A 391 18.78 -9.75 -4.78
C ILE A 391 17.75 -10.87 -4.85
N ILE A 392 17.65 -11.66 -3.78
CA ILE A 392 16.58 -12.64 -3.60
C ILE A 392 15.77 -12.25 -2.38
N SER A 393 14.49 -11.93 -2.58
CA SER A 393 13.56 -11.71 -1.48
C SER A 393 12.69 -12.94 -1.27
N ILE A 394 12.47 -13.32 -0.01
CA ILE A 394 11.67 -14.47 0.39
C ILE A 394 10.66 -13.99 1.40
N GLU A 395 9.37 -14.05 1.05
CA GLU A 395 8.31 -13.46 1.86
C GLU A 395 7.10 -14.39 1.93
N ASP A 396 6.33 -14.35 3.02
CA ASP A 396 5.00 -14.98 3.01
C ASP A 396 4.06 -14.25 2.07
N VAL A 397 4.15 -12.91 2.11
CA VAL A 397 3.38 -11.97 1.31
C VAL A 397 4.36 -10.97 0.75
N ARG A 398 4.26 -10.66 -0.55
CA ARG A 398 5.12 -9.66 -1.17
C ARG A 398 4.89 -8.29 -0.53
N GLU A 399 5.82 -7.86 0.31
CA GLU A 399 5.82 -6.55 0.97
C GLU A 399 6.96 -5.65 0.49
N ILE A 400 8.10 -6.24 0.10
CA ILE A 400 9.27 -5.52 -0.39
C ILE A 400 9.05 -4.99 -1.81
N MET A 401 9.42 -3.73 -2.01
CA MET A 401 9.45 -3.07 -3.31
C MET A 401 10.84 -2.52 -3.55
N LEU A 402 11.46 -2.90 -4.67
CA LEU A 402 12.73 -2.32 -5.06
C LEU A 402 12.53 -1.24 -6.12
N PRO A 403 13.42 -0.22 -6.13
CA PRO A 403 13.51 0.74 -7.22
C PRO A 403 13.54 0.06 -8.60
N SER A 404 12.88 0.67 -9.58
CA SER A 404 12.63 0.08 -10.91
C SER A 404 13.91 -0.40 -11.61
N TYR A 405 15.01 0.34 -11.51
CA TYR A 405 16.30 -0.01 -12.11
C TYR A 405 17.06 -1.12 -11.37
N MET A 406 16.58 -1.64 -10.23
CA MET A 406 17.15 -2.83 -9.55
C MET A 406 16.42 -4.12 -9.95
N ARG A 407 15.24 -4.01 -10.58
CA ARG A 407 14.36 -5.15 -10.87
C ARG A 407 14.94 -6.14 -11.88
N TRP A 408 15.93 -5.73 -12.68
CA TRP A 408 16.56 -6.61 -13.68
C TRP A 408 17.34 -7.78 -13.06
N ASN A 409 17.80 -7.66 -11.82
CA ASN A 409 18.53 -8.71 -11.09
C ASN A 409 17.88 -9.06 -9.74
N TRP A 410 16.55 -8.89 -9.65
CA TRP A 410 15.77 -9.22 -8.46
C TRP A 410 14.92 -10.47 -8.70
N VAL A 411 15.00 -11.43 -7.78
CA VAL A 411 14.18 -12.63 -7.74
C VAL A 411 13.25 -12.57 -6.51
N PRO A 412 11.99 -12.13 -6.68
CA PRO A 412 11.00 -12.19 -5.61
C PRO A 412 10.41 -13.60 -5.49
N LEU A 413 10.57 -14.22 -4.32
CA LEU A 413 10.02 -15.53 -3.97
C LEU A 413 8.96 -15.37 -2.88
N THR A 414 7.82 -16.03 -3.06
CA THR A 414 6.72 -16.03 -2.09
C THR A 414 6.34 -17.45 -1.68
N THR A 415 6.03 -17.65 -0.41
CA THR A 415 5.56 -18.96 0.08
C THR A 415 4.23 -19.35 -0.56
N ARG A 416 3.93 -20.64 -0.59
CA ARG A 416 2.69 -21.18 -1.13
C ARG A 416 2.09 -22.18 -0.16
N ASN A 417 0.91 -21.89 0.37
CA ASN A 417 0.14 -22.85 1.16
C ASN A 417 -0.23 -24.07 0.29
N PRO A 418 -0.47 -25.25 0.90
CA PRO A 418 -0.98 -26.40 0.17
C PRO A 418 -2.35 -26.11 -0.48
N ASN A 419 -2.68 -26.89 -1.51
CA ASN A 419 -4.01 -26.91 -2.11
C ASN A 419 -5.05 -27.53 -1.13
N PRO A 420 -6.36 -27.51 -1.45
CA PRO A 420 -7.39 -28.10 -0.58
C PRO A 420 -7.16 -29.58 -0.23
N GLU A 421 -6.44 -30.32 -1.09
CA GLU A 421 -6.04 -31.72 -0.85
C GLU A 421 -4.79 -31.86 0.05
N GLY A 422 -4.21 -30.76 0.53
CA GLY A 422 -3.03 -30.76 1.40
C GLY A 422 -1.68 -30.92 0.67
N LEU A 423 -1.65 -30.80 -0.66
CA LEU A 423 -0.48 -31.02 -1.50
C LEU A 423 0.13 -29.72 -2.01
N GLY A 424 1.44 -29.75 -2.29
CA GLY A 424 2.14 -28.67 -2.98
C GLY A 424 2.47 -27.45 -2.12
N GLU A 425 2.54 -27.58 -0.80
CA GLU A 425 3.10 -26.55 0.07
C GLU A 425 4.55 -26.23 -0.35
N VAL A 426 4.89 -24.94 -0.36
CA VAL A 426 6.27 -24.44 -0.51
C VAL A 426 6.50 -23.46 0.63
N GLY A 427 7.25 -23.90 1.63
CA GLY A 427 7.53 -23.11 2.83
C GLY A 427 8.67 -22.13 2.65
N MET A 428 8.83 -21.24 3.62
CA MET A 428 9.93 -20.28 3.68
C MET A 428 11.30 -20.96 3.68
N LEU A 429 11.42 -22.08 4.41
CA LEU A 429 12.65 -22.89 4.46
C LEU A 429 13.04 -23.47 3.10
N ASP A 430 12.07 -23.95 2.30
CA ASP A 430 12.33 -24.50 0.97
C ASP A 430 12.88 -23.43 0.03
N LEU A 431 12.28 -22.24 0.08
CA LEU A 431 12.71 -21.08 -0.69
C LEU A 431 14.09 -20.60 -0.24
N LEU A 432 14.38 -20.62 1.06
CA LEU A 432 15.68 -20.23 1.60
C LEU A 432 16.78 -21.18 1.12
N HIS A 433 16.59 -22.49 1.24
CA HIS A 433 17.54 -23.47 0.68
C HIS A 433 17.74 -23.31 -0.84
N SER A 434 16.66 -23.06 -1.58
CA SER A 434 16.73 -22.81 -3.02
C SER A 434 17.53 -21.55 -3.34
N SER A 435 17.32 -20.47 -2.57
CA SER A 435 17.97 -19.18 -2.76
C SER A 435 19.49 -19.25 -2.66
N LEU A 436 20.03 -20.05 -1.72
CA LEU A 436 21.47 -20.23 -1.55
C LEU A 436 22.16 -20.84 -2.78
N ARG A 437 21.41 -21.53 -3.65
CA ARG A 437 21.93 -22.10 -4.91
C ARG A 437 21.79 -21.16 -6.11
N MET A 438 21.17 -20.00 -5.93
CA MET A 438 20.94 -19.02 -6.98
C MET A 438 22.04 -17.95 -7.09
N ARG A 439 23.15 -18.13 -6.34
CA ARG A 439 24.26 -17.17 -6.23
C ARG A 439 23.77 -15.75 -5.86
N PRO A 440 23.07 -15.56 -4.72
CA PRO A 440 22.65 -14.24 -4.29
C PRO A 440 23.83 -13.42 -3.78
N ASP A 441 23.84 -12.11 -4.09
CA ASP A 441 24.69 -11.15 -3.37
C ASP A 441 23.96 -10.62 -2.11
N ARG A 442 22.62 -10.67 -2.13
CA ARG A 442 21.74 -10.16 -1.07
C ARG A 442 20.56 -11.09 -0.88
N ILE A 443 20.36 -11.55 0.36
CA ILE A 443 19.16 -12.32 0.75
C ILE A 443 18.32 -11.45 1.67
N ILE A 444 17.05 -11.27 1.30
CA ILE A 444 16.07 -10.55 2.12
C ILE A 444 15.00 -11.55 2.55
N LEU A 445 14.89 -11.81 3.84
CA LEU A 445 13.84 -12.65 4.42
C LEU A 445 12.79 -11.75 5.07
N GLY A 446 11.53 -11.84 4.66
CA GLY A 446 10.48 -10.94 5.14
C GLY A 446 10.33 -10.95 6.66
N GLU A 447 10.21 -12.12 7.27
CA GLU A 447 10.13 -12.27 8.72
C GLU A 447 10.63 -13.67 9.14
N MET A 448 11.64 -13.70 10.02
CA MET A 448 12.16 -14.94 10.60
C MET A 448 11.29 -15.40 11.77
N ARG A 449 10.69 -16.59 11.66
CA ARG A 449 9.73 -17.10 12.65
C ARG A 449 10.13 -18.42 13.28
N ARG A 450 10.75 -19.32 12.51
CA ARG A 450 11.01 -20.71 12.92
C ARG A 450 12.50 -20.97 13.12
N GLN A 451 12.82 -21.92 14.00
CA GLN A 451 14.19 -22.38 14.26
C GLN A 451 14.97 -22.69 12.98
N ARG A 452 14.44 -23.56 12.10
CA ARG A 452 15.15 -23.97 10.89
C ARG A 452 15.41 -22.82 9.91
N GLU A 453 14.51 -21.84 9.84
CA GLU A 453 14.73 -20.63 9.03
C GLU A 453 15.92 -19.83 9.59
N ALA A 454 15.98 -19.69 10.92
CA ALA A 454 17.07 -18.98 11.59
C ALA A 454 18.42 -19.69 11.42
N GLU A 455 18.48 -21.01 11.66
CA GLU A 455 19.71 -21.80 11.49
C GLU A 455 20.31 -21.61 10.08
N VAL A 456 19.49 -21.78 9.04
CA VAL A 456 19.95 -21.62 7.65
C VAL A 456 20.35 -20.18 7.35
N LEU A 457 19.65 -19.20 7.95
CA LEU A 457 19.94 -17.79 7.76
C LEU A 457 21.28 -17.39 8.40
N PHE A 458 21.58 -17.90 9.60
CA PHE A 458 22.88 -17.70 10.25
C PHE A 458 23.98 -18.49 9.55
N GLU A 459 23.73 -19.70 9.07
CA GLU A 459 24.68 -20.45 8.22
C GLU A 459 25.01 -19.66 6.93
N ALA A 460 24.00 -19.03 6.32
CA ALA A 460 24.20 -18.16 5.16
C ALA A 460 25.14 -16.99 5.45
N MET A 461 24.99 -16.34 6.63
CA MET A 461 25.89 -15.26 7.05
C MET A 461 27.35 -15.73 7.18
N HIS A 462 27.59 -16.90 7.79
CA HIS A 462 28.96 -17.45 7.92
C HIS A 462 29.57 -17.85 6.58
N THR A 463 28.74 -18.24 5.61
CA THR A 463 29.18 -18.58 4.26
C THR A 463 29.34 -17.35 3.35
N GLY A 464 29.26 -16.14 3.92
CA GLY A 464 29.56 -14.87 3.24
C GLY A 464 28.37 -14.24 2.54
N HIS A 465 27.14 -14.68 2.80
CA HIS A 465 25.94 -14.04 2.27
C HIS A 465 25.48 -12.91 3.18
N SER A 466 25.24 -11.73 2.63
CA SER A 466 24.58 -10.65 3.36
C SER A 466 23.10 -10.93 3.50
N VAL A 467 22.63 -10.99 4.74
CA VAL A 467 21.22 -11.27 5.01
C VAL A 467 20.55 -10.15 5.78
N TYR A 468 19.34 -9.82 5.35
CA TYR A 468 18.47 -8.83 5.97
C TYR A 468 17.15 -9.49 6.30
N SER A 469 16.71 -9.36 7.55
CA SER A 469 15.45 -9.98 7.97
C SER A 469 14.75 -9.19 9.06
N THR A 470 13.47 -9.50 9.28
CA THR A 470 12.73 -8.96 10.42
C THR A 470 12.46 -10.02 11.49
N ILE A 471 12.40 -9.60 12.75
CA ILE A 471 12.10 -10.48 13.89
C ILE A 471 11.21 -9.75 14.91
N HIS A 472 10.34 -10.49 15.60
CA HIS A 472 9.55 -9.93 16.70
C HIS A 472 10.34 -9.91 18.02
N ALA A 473 10.82 -8.73 18.40
CA ALA A 473 11.45 -8.45 19.70
C ALA A 473 11.44 -6.93 19.96
N ASP A 474 11.38 -6.50 21.22
CA ASP A 474 11.23 -5.08 21.58
C ASP A 474 12.54 -4.40 22.04
N SER A 475 13.66 -5.12 22.01
CA SER A 475 15.02 -4.61 22.27
C SER A 475 16.07 -5.55 21.70
N GLY A 476 17.31 -5.10 21.51
CA GLY A 476 18.44 -5.91 21.07
C GLY A 476 18.75 -7.04 22.05
N GLN A 477 18.60 -6.80 23.36
CA GLN A 477 18.72 -7.88 24.36
C GLN A 477 17.66 -8.96 24.18
N GLN A 478 16.42 -8.59 23.84
CA GLN A 478 15.38 -9.56 23.54
C GLN A 478 15.63 -10.27 22.21
N VAL A 479 16.22 -9.61 21.20
CA VAL A 479 16.65 -10.27 19.97
C VAL A 479 17.66 -11.36 20.29
N LEU A 480 18.73 -11.04 21.04
CA LEU A 480 19.74 -12.02 21.44
C LEU A 480 19.11 -13.21 22.16
N ARG A 481 18.30 -12.98 23.20
CA ARG A 481 17.60 -14.05 23.92
C ARG A 481 16.73 -14.89 23.01
N ARG A 482 15.93 -14.24 22.16
CA ARG A 482 15.01 -14.94 21.25
C ARG A 482 15.74 -15.82 20.24
N LEU A 483 16.95 -15.44 19.84
CA LEU A 483 17.79 -16.23 18.94
C LEU A 483 18.38 -17.46 19.64
N ILE A 484 18.94 -17.30 20.83
CA ILE A 484 19.65 -18.38 21.53
C ILE A 484 18.73 -19.30 22.36
N GLU A 485 17.54 -18.83 22.72
CA GLU A 485 16.55 -19.60 23.49
C GLU A 485 15.47 -20.21 22.57
N PRO A 486 14.78 -21.28 23.00
CA PRO A 486 13.60 -21.78 22.30
C PRO A 486 12.52 -20.69 22.11
N PRO A 487 11.80 -20.68 20.98
CA PRO A 487 11.70 -21.74 19.98
C PRO A 487 12.70 -21.64 18.83
N ILE A 488 13.67 -20.72 18.84
CA ILE A 488 14.67 -20.58 17.76
C ILE A 488 15.93 -21.38 18.10
N ASN A 489 16.54 -21.16 19.26
CA ASN A 489 17.65 -21.97 19.78
C ASN A 489 18.86 -22.09 18.81
N VAL A 490 19.27 -20.99 18.17
CA VAL A 490 20.50 -20.91 17.37
C VAL A 490 21.71 -20.93 18.31
N PRO A 491 22.77 -21.70 18.00
CA PRO A 491 23.99 -21.72 18.80
C PRO A 491 24.57 -20.31 19.01
N PRO A 492 24.91 -19.92 20.25
CA PRO A 492 25.42 -18.58 20.58
C PRO A 492 26.55 -18.09 19.66
N LEU A 493 27.53 -18.94 19.36
CA LEU A 493 28.64 -18.58 18.46
C LEU A 493 28.19 -18.28 17.03
N GLU A 494 27.09 -18.88 16.56
CA GLU A 494 26.57 -18.58 15.23
C GLU A 494 25.89 -17.21 15.18
N VAL A 495 25.32 -16.76 16.31
CA VAL A 495 24.65 -15.46 16.38
C VAL A 495 25.66 -14.31 16.19
N GLU A 496 26.95 -14.55 16.40
CA GLU A 496 28.01 -13.57 16.14
C GLU A 496 28.17 -13.18 14.67
N ALA A 497 27.62 -13.93 13.71
CA ALA A 497 27.66 -13.50 12.30
C ALA A 497 26.76 -12.29 12.00
N LEU A 498 25.90 -11.89 12.96
CA LEU A 498 25.07 -10.70 12.84
C LEU A 498 25.87 -9.43 13.17
N ASP A 499 25.85 -8.46 12.25
CA ASP A 499 26.53 -7.17 12.43
C ASP A 499 25.68 -6.17 13.20
N LEU A 500 24.41 -5.99 12.81
CA LEU A 500 23.54 -4.95 13.38
C LEU A 500 22.13 -5.44 13.70
N ILE A 501 21.59 -4.88 14.78
CA ILE A 501 20.21 -5.00 15.22
C ILE A 501 19.58 -3.60 15.25
N LEU A 502 18.49 -3.43 14.51
CA LEU A 502 17.73 -2.19 14.44
C LEU A 502 16.34 -2.43 15.06
N VAL A 503 16.03 -1.81 16.19
CA VAL A 503 14.75 -2.04 16.86
C VAL A 503 13.78 -0.90 16.55
N GLN A 504 12.61 -1.23 16.00
CA GLN A 504 11.52 -0.30 15.73
C GLN A 504 10.45 -0.33 16.82
N PHE A 505 10.04 0.85 17.25
CA PHE A 505 9.03 1.05 18.29
C PHE A 505 7.87 1.92 17.78
N ARG A 506 6.65 1.59 18.22
CA ARG A 506 5.44 2.40 17.98
C ARG A 506 4.90 2.91 19.30
N ASP A 507 4.96 4.22 19.50
CA ASP A 507 4.24 4.86 20.61
C ASP A 507 2.74 4.85 20.28
N ARG A 508 1.97 4.01 20.98
CA ARG A 508 0.53 3.88 20.76
C ARG A 508 -0.26 5.13 21.17
N ARG A 509 0.28 5.98 22.04
CA ARG A 509 -0.39 7.22 22.50
C ARG A 509 -0.34 8.31 21.44
N THR A 510 0.79 8.45 20.77
CA THR A 510 1.02 9.46 19.73
C THR A 510 0.89 8.90 18.31
N ASN A 511 0.82 7.57 18.18
CA ASN A 511 0.88 6.83 16.93
C ASN A 511 2.17 7.05 16.11
N LEU A 512 3.22 7.56 16.76
CA LEU A 512 4.54 7.77 16.15
C LEU A 512 5.31 6.44 16.10
N ARG A 513 6.17 6.33 15.08
CA ARG A 513 7.10 5.22 14.90
C ARG A 513 8.52 5.77 14.98
N ARG A 514 9.38 5.11 15.77
CA ARG A 514 10.76 5.54 16.04
C ARG A 514 11.67 4.33 16.08
N THR A 515 12.88 4.47 15.56
CA THR A 515 13.96 3.54 15.85
C THR A 515 14.29 3.68 17.34
N TYR A 516 13.96 2.66 18.12
CA TYR A 516 14.19 2.65 19.56
C TYR A 516 15.66 2.50 19.93
N GLU A 517 16.37 1.63 19.22
CA GLU A 517 17.80 1.44 19.38
C GLU A 517 18.45 0.88 18.11
N ILE A 518 19.73 1.21 17.93
CA ILE A 518 20.65 0.49 17.04
C ILE A 518 21.67 -0.18 17.95
N ALA A 519 21.90 -1.46 17.77
CA ALA A 519 22.83 -2.23 18.56
C ALA A 519 23.63 -3.19 17.70
N GLU A 520 24.76 -3.65 18.22
CA GLU A 520 25.57 -4.76 17.69
C GLU A 520 25.73 -5.82 18.80
N LEU A 521 26.14 -7.02 18.40
CA LEU A 521 26.45 -8.10 19.33
C LEU A 521 27.96 -8.15 19.55
N GLU A 522 28.41 -7.96 20.78
CA GLU A 522 29.84 -8.09 21.13
C GLU A 522 30.27 -9.55 21.06
N SER A 523 31.45 -9.80 20.50
CA SER A 523 32.04 -11.14 20.48
C SER A 523 32.42 -11.57 21.90
N GLY A 524 31.92 -12.72 22.33
CA GLY A 524 32.21 -13.30 23.63
C GLY A 524 33.35 -14.32 23.56
N VAL A 525 34.09 -14.53 24.66
CA VAL A 525 35.02 -15.67 24.74
C VAL A 525 34.26 -16.98 24.98
N SER A 526 33.01 -16.90 25.47
CA SER A 526 32.08 -18.01 25.61
C SER A 526 30.64 -17.61 25.30
N ALA A 527 29.78 -18.61 25.07
CA ALA A 527 28.34 -18.45 24.83
C ALA A 527 27.60 -17.65 25.92
N GLU A 528 28.09 -17.67 27.16
CA GLU A 528 27.50 -16.98 28.31
C GLU A 528 27.90 -15.50 28.39
N GLN A 529 28.82 -15.05 27.53
CA GLN A 529 29.39 -13.71 27.52
C GLN A 529 28.91 -12.83 26.36
N LEU A 530 28.02 -13.34 25.50
CA LEU A 530 27.42 -12.50 24.45
C LEU A 530 26.65 -11.35 25.07
N ALA A 531 27.09 -10.14 24.76
CA ALA A 531 26.49 -8.90 25.23
C ALA A 531 26.01 -8.07 24.05
N VAL A 532 25.04 -7.21 24.32
CA VAL A 532 24.48 -6.28 23.32
C VAL A 532 25.09 -4.90 23.56
N ASN A 533 25.89 -4.43 22.61
CA ASN A 533 26.40 -3.06 22.61
C ASN A 533 25.36 -2.14 21.94
N THR A 534 24.68 -1.31 22.73
CA THR A 534 23.75 -0.30 22.21
C THR A 534 24.53 0.90 21.69
N ILE A 535 24.44 1.16 20.39
CA ILE A 535 25.11 2.30 19.73
C ILE A 535 24.23 3.56 19.84
N TYR A 536 22.94 3.45 19.48
CA TYR A 536 21.98 4.56 19.57
C TYR A 536 20.76 4.18 20.41
N ARG A 537 20.19 5.15 21.12
CA ARG A 537 19.01 4.97 21.97
C ARG A 537 18.06 6.15 21.87
N TRP A 538 16.79 5.89 21.54
CA TRP A 538 15.75 6.93 21.49
C TRP A 538 15.34 7.42 22.90
N ARG A 539 15.15 8.72 23.03
CA ARG A 539 14.69 9.43 24.24
C ARG A 539 13.27 9.98 24.01
N PRO A 540 12.24 9.33 24.57
CA PRO A 540 10.84 9.72 24.34
C PRO A 540 10.46 11.15 24.76
N ARG A 541 11.22 11.76 25.69
CA ARG A 541 10.93 13.10 26.21
C ARG A 541 11.35 14.20 25.23
N GLU A 542 12.46 14.00 24.55
CA GLU A 542 13.07 14.98 23.63
C GLU A 542 12.73 14.65 22.17
N ASP A 543 12.24 13.43 21.92
CA ASP A 543 12.03 12.86 20.59
C ASP A 543 13.32 12.87 19.75
N ASP A 544 14.43 12.50 20.40
CA ASP A 544 15.77 12.50 19.83
C ASP A 544 16.54 11.22 20.24
N TRP A 545 17.75 11.01 19.72
CA TRP A 545 18.58 9.84 19.95
C TRP A 545 19.92 10.18 20.61
N ASP A 546 20.21 9.49 21.71
CA ASP A 546 21.55 9.51 22.29
C ASP A 546 22.43 8.51 21.54
N LYS A 547 23.64 8.94 21.16
CA LYS A 547 24.73 8.02 20.85
C LYS A 547 25.31 7.50 22.18
N VAL A 548 24.94 6.26 22.54
CA VAL A 548 25.27 5.67 23.84
C VAL A 548 26.70 5.14 23.85
N ASN A 549 27.09 4.43 22.79
CA ASN A 549 28.42 3.84 22.62
C ASN A 549 28.90 4.00 21.18
N GLU A 550 30.20 3.80 20.95
CA GLU A 550 30.75 3.65 19.61
C GLU A 550 30.54 2.21 19.09
N PRO A 551 30.28 2.04 17.78
CA PRO A 551 30.29 0.72 17.17
C PRO A 551 31.72 0.17 17.19
N SER A 552 31.89 -1.03 17.73
CA SER A 552 33.19 -1.70 17.86
C SER A 552 33.34 -2.80 16.80
N LYS A 553 32.40 -3.76 16.81
CA LYS A 553 32.39 -4.89 15.89
C LYS A 553 32.10 -4.46 14.46
N LEU A 554 31.13 -3.57 14.27
CA LEU A 554 30.84 -3.05 12.93
C LEU A 554 32.08 -2.37 12.33
N ILE A 555 32.79 -1.54 13.09
CA ILE A 555 34.02 -0.88 12.62
C ILE A 555 35.10 -1.91 12.29
N GLN A 556 35.26 -2.92 13.13
CA GLN A 556 36.21 -4.02 12.89
C GLN A 556 35.88 -4.77 11.60
N ASN A 557 34.63 -5.16 11.39
CA ASN A 557 34.20 -5.89 10.20
C ASN A 557 34.32 -5.03 8.94
N LEU A 558 33.95 -3.75 9.00
CA LEU A 558 34.18 -2.80 7.91
C LEU A 558 35.67 -2.67 7.58
N ASN A 559 36.54 -2.52 8.58
CA ASN A 559 37.98 -2.47 8.37
C ASN A 559 38.51 -3.75 7.72
N LEU A 560 38.06 -4.93 8.16
CA LEU A 560 38.46 -6.21 7.60
C LEU A 560 38.01 -6.38 6.14
N HIS A 561 36.79 -5.94 5.81
CA HIS A 561 36.22 -6.10 4.46
C HIS A 561 36.75 -5.08 3.46
N THR A 562 37.08 -3.86 3.93
CA THR A 562 37.36 -2.71 3.04
C THR A 562 38.80 -2.20 3.13
N GLY A 563 39.51 -2.49 4.24
CA GLY A 563 40.80 -1.88 4.57
C GLY A 563 40.71 -0.45 5.11
N LEU A 564 39.52 0.14 5.20
CA LEU A 564 39.34 1.52 5.68
C LEU A 564 39.66 1.66 7.16
N THR A 565 40.41 2.69 7.52
CA THR A 565 40.67 3.05 8.92
C THR A 565 39.41 3.58 9.59
N GLN A 566 39.38 3.55 10.93
CA GLN A 566 38.26 4.11 11.70
C GLN A 566 37.98 5.58 11.35
N LYS A 567 39.02 6.35 11.01
CA LYS A 567 38.88 7.74 10.58
C LYS A 567 38.20 7.85 9.22
N GLU A 568 38.64 7.08 8.23
CA GLU A 568 38.04 7.07 6.89
C GLU A 568 36.59 6.56 6.92
N ILE A 569 36.29 5.59 7.79
CA ILE A 569 34.92 5.13 8.04
C ILE A 569 34.05 6.30 8.54
N GLY A 570 34.55 7.08 9.51
CA GLY A 570 33.85 8.26 10.01
C GLY A 570 33.63 9.34 8.94
N GLU A 571 34.63 9.58 8.09
CA GLU A 571 34.55 10.54 6.98
C GLU A 571 33.55 10.10 5.89
N ASP A 572 33.47 8.80 5.59
CA ASP A 572 32.49 8.24 4.64
C ASP A 572 31.06 8.36 5.19
N VAL A 573 30.84 8.02 6.47
CA VAL A 573 29.53 8.19 7.13
C VAL A 573 29.10 9.67 7.10
N PHE A 574 30.02 10.60 7.36
CA PHE A 574 29.74 12.04 7.27
C PHE A 574 29.38 12.47 5.84
N SER A 575 30.09 11.96 4.84
CA SER A 575 29.82 12.26 3.43
C SER A 575 28.43 11.74 2.99
N ARG A 576 28.06 10.53 3.42
CA ARG A 576 26.73 9.95 3.22
C ARG A 576 25.63 10.78 3.89
N ALA A 577 25.87 11.26 5.12
CA ALA A 577 24.93 12.13 5.82
C ALA A 577 24.62 13.41 5.04
N LYS A 578 25.64 14.06 4.45
CA LYS A 578 25.43 15.23 3.58
C LYS A 578 24.56 14.92 2.36
N ILE A 579 24.73 13.76 1.72
CA ILE A 579 23.89 13.37 0.57
C ILE A 579 22.44 13.15 1.00
N LEU A 580 22.21 12.52 2.15
CA LEU A 580 20.87 12.32 2.69
C LEU A 580 20.19 13.65 3.04
N GLU A 581 20.93 14.58 3.64
CA GLU A 581 20.47 15.95 3.91
C GLU A 581 20.12 16.69 2.61
N TRP A 582 21.00 16.63 1.61
CA TRP A 582 20.78 17.22 0.30
C TRP A 582 19.52 16.67 -0.41
N MET A 583 19.26 15.37 -0.28
CA MET A 583 18.03 14.75 -0.80
C MET A 583 16.79 15.20 -0.03
N LEU A 584 16.90 15.33 1.30
CA LEU A 584 15.82 15.79 2.18
C LEU A 584 15.41 17.23 1.86
N ASP A 585 16.38 18.14 1.76
CA ASP A 585 16.16 19.56 1.43
C ASP A 585 15.46 19.74 0.08
N ASN A 586 15.74 18.84 -0.87
CA ASN A 586 15.14 18.84 -2.21
C ASN A 586 13.86 17.99 -2.32
N ARG A 587 13.40 17.39 -1.22
CA ARG A 587 12.19 16.54 -1.13
C ARG A 587 12.21 15.36 -2.11
N ILE A 588 13.35 14.69 -2.22
CA ILE A 588 13.49 13.49 -3.04
C ILE A 588 13.05 12.27 -2.22
N SER A 589 11.75 11.98 -2.17
CA SER A 589 11.20 10.90 -1.36
C SER A 589 10.52 9.77 -2.12
N GLU A 590 10.48 9.81 -3.45
CA GLU A 590 10.00 8.67 -4.24
C GLU A 590 11.06 7.57 -4.33
N MET A 591 10.63 6.32 -4.20
CA MET A 591 11.53 5.15 -4.21
C MET A 591 12.46 5.10 -5.42
N ASP A 592 11.94 5.37 -6.62
CA ASP A 592 12.74 5.36 -7.84
C ASP A 592 13.75 6.52 -7.90
N GLN A 593 13.37 7.68 -7.35
CA GLN A 593 14.26 8.85 -7.30
C GLN A 593 15.38 8.65 -6.28
N VAL A 594 15.03 8.22 -5.07
CA VAL A 594 15.99 7.88 -4.00
C VAL A 594 16.98 6.87 -4.54
N GLY A 595 16.44 5.83 -5.17
CA GLY A 595 17.25 4.81 -5.78
C GLY A 595 18.20 5.31 -6.87
N ALA A 596 17.74 6.18 -7.77
CA ALA A 596 18.58 6.73 -8.82
C ALA A 596 19.76 7.53 -8.26
N ILE A 597 19.57 8.27 -7.16
CA ILE A 597 20.67 8.94 -6.45
C ILE A 597 21.65 7.92 -5.86
N MET A 598 21.17 6.84 -5.25
CA MET A 598 22.06 5.77 -4.73
C MET A 598 22.90 5.14 -5.85
N ARG A 599 22.29 4.86 -7.00
CA ARG A 599 23.01 4.37 -8.19
C ARG A 599 24.12 5.34 -8.63
N LEU A 600 23.82 6.64 -8.69
CA LEU A 600 24.79 7.66 -9.09
C LEU A 600 25.92 7.80 -8.07
N PHE A 601 25.61 7.71 -6.78
CA PHE A 601 26.63 7.70 -5.72
C PHE A 601 27.62 6.55 -5.89
N TYR A 602 27.14 5.36 -6.28
CA TYR A 602 28.02 4.21 -6.50
C TYR A 602 28.81 4.27 -7.81
N SER A 603 28.30 4.92 -8.86
CA SER A 603 29.02 5.02 -10.14
C SER A 603 29.94 6.24 -10.22
N GLU A 604 29.54 7.37 -9.63
CA GLU A 604 30.19 8.68 -9.76
C GLU A 604 30.16 9.45 -8.40
N PRO A 605 30.80 8.93 -7.35
CA PRO A 605 30.73 9.50 -6.00
C PRO A 605 31.23 10.96 -5.94
N ASP A 606 32.33 11.28 -6.60
CA ASP A 606 32.90 12.64 -6.60
C ASP A 606 31.96 13.66 -7.25
N SER A 607 31.28 13.25 -8.32
CA SER A 607 30.34 14.10 -9.07
C SER A 607 29.11 14.43 -8.22
N ILE A 608 28.52 13.40 -7.58
CA ILE A 608 27.31 13.58 -6.76
C ILE A 608 27.64 14.38 -5.48
N MET A 609 28.81 14.14 -4.87
CA MET A 609 29.27 14.90 -3.71
C MET A 609 29.51 16.37 -4.06
N ALA A 610 30.20 16.65 -5.16
CA ALA A 610 30.41 18.03 -5.61
C ALA A 610 29.10 18.74 -5.96
N ALA A 611 28.10 18.03 -6.48
CA ALA A 611 26.78 18.58 -6.76
C ALA A 611 26.03 18.94 -5.47
N ALA A 612 26.07 18.06 -4.47
CA ALA A 612 25.47 18.30 -3.16
C ALA A 612 26.13 19.51 -2.46
N GLU A 613 27.46 19.60 -2.48
CA GLU A 613 28.20 20.72 -1.87
C GLU A 613 27.95 22.06 -2.58
N LYS A 614 27.71 22.02 -3.90
CA LYS A 614 27.35 23.22 -4.69
C LYS A 614 25.87 23.57 -4.62
N GLY A 615 25.04 22.78 -3.93
CA GLY A 615 23.59 23.00 -3.84
C GLY A 615 22.85 22.84 -5.18
N VAL A 616 23.40 22.06 -6.12
CA VAL A 616 22.71 21.75 -7.38
C VAL A 616 21.51 20.85 -7.07
N SER A 617 20.34 21.06 -7.68
CA SER A 617 19.20 20.20 -7.38
C SER A 617 19.43 18.75 -7.84
N PRO A 618 19.10 17.73 -7.02
CA PRO A 618 19.12 16.32 -7.45
C PRO A 618 18.23 16.08 -8.67
N LYS A 619 17.18 16.89 -8.85
CA LYS A 619 16.23 16.79 -9.98
C LYS A 619 16.91 16.91 -11.33
N ARG A 620 18.01 17.64 -11.44
CA ARG A 620 18.84 17.75 -12.65
C ARG A 620 19.35 16.38 -13.11
N PHE A 621 19.81 15.56 -12.18
CA PHE A 621 20.34 14.22 -12.46
C PHE A 621 19.23 13.21 -12.76
N LEU A 622 18.02 13.50 -12.29
CA LEU A 622 16.84 12.66 -12.50
C LEU A 622 16.07 13.00 -13.80
N GLY A 623 16.52 14.00 -14.56
CA GLY A 623 15.79 14.50 -15.74
C GLY A 623 14.44 15.14 -15.38
N LEU A 624 14.30 15.67 -14.16
CA LEU A 624 13.09 16.28 -13.63
C LEU A 624 13.12 17.82 -13.65
N GLU A 625 14.24 18.41 -14.10
CA GLU A 625 14.33 19.83 -14.45
C GLU A 625 14.20 19.98 -15.98
N GLN A 626 13.32 20.89 -16.41
CA GLN A 626 13.19 21.29 -17.82
C GLN A 626 14.27 22.29 -18.22
#